data_AF-A0A7K0XKY1-F1
#
_entry.id   AF-A0A7K0XKY1-F1
#
_cell.length_a   1.000
_cell.length_b   1.000
_cell.length_c   1.000
_cell.angle_alpha   90.00
_cell.angle_beta   90.00
_cell.angle_gamma   90.00
#
_symmetry.space_group_name_H-M   'P 1'
#
loop_
_entity.id
_entity.type
_entity.pdbx_description
1 polymer ?
#
loop_
_entity_poly.entity_id
_entity_poly.type
_entity_poly.pdbx_seq_one_letter_code
_entity_poly.pdbx_strand_id
1 'polypeptide(L)' 'MIEAMSSAQVGDDVYQDDPTVNALEAKVAQMFGKEAALFAASGSLTNQLAIRSLVKPGEELLTELTSHIVR' A
#
# COMPACT_ATOMS: atom_id res chain seq x y z
N MET A 1 -18.37 8.38 7.26
CA MET A 1 -17.19 8.44 6.36
C MET A 1 -16.70 9.87 6.21
N ILE A 2 -17.50 10.78 5.65
CA ILE A 2 -17.09 12.20 5.48
C ILE A 2 -16.64 12.83 6.80
N GLU A 3 -17.41 12.67 7.89
CA GLU A 3 -17.03 13.20 9.21
C GLU A 3 -15.68 12.68 9.71
N ALA A 4 -15.41 11.38 9.54
CA ALA A 4 -14.13 10.78 9.91
C ALA A 4 -12.97 11.32 9.06
N MET A 5 -13.19 11.53 7.76
CA MET A 5 -12.18 12.12 6.87
C MET A 5 -11.91 13.58 7.24
N SER A 6 -12.95 14.37 7.53
CA SER A 6 -12.82 15.79 7.86
C SER A 6 -12.23 16.07 9.25
N SER A 7 -12.27 15.10 10.15
CA SER A 7 -11.75 15.22 11.52
C SER A 7 -10.41 14.51 11.73
N ALA A 8 -9.90 13.82 10.71
CA ALA A 8 -8.62 13.11 10.78
C ALA A 8 -7.45 14.07 10.99
N GLN A 9 -6.50 13.67 11.84
CA GLN A 9 -5.24 14.39 11.99
C GLN A 9 -4.36 14.08 10.78
N VAL A 10 -3.83 15.10 10.14
CA VAL A 10 -3.00 14.98 8.93
C VAL A 10 -1.61 15.55 9.18
N GLY A 11 -0.64 15.06 8.41
CA GLY A 11 0.75 15.51 8.45
C GLY A 11 1.43 15.34 7.11
N ASP A 12 2.77 15.36 7.10
CA ASP A 12 3.57 15.05 5.91
C ASP A 12 3.98 13.58 5.93
N ASP A 13 3.35 12.79 5.06
CA ASP A 13 3.58 11.34 4.95
C ASP A 13 5.00 11.00 4.48
N VAL A 14 5.65 11.87 3.70
CA VAL A 14 7.04 11.63 3.23
C VAL A 14 8.02 11.61 4.42
N TYR A 15 7.73 12.41 5.45
CA TYR A 15 8.49 12.44 6.70
C TYR A 15 7.92 11.51 7.78
N GLN A 16 6.87 10.73 7.45
CA GLN A 16 6.15 9.85 8.38
C GLN A 16 5.45 10.60 9.52
N ASP A 17 5.13 11.87 9.33
CA ASP A 17 4.49 12.71 10.34
C ASP A 17 2.95 12.69 10.24
N ASP A 18 2.35 11.94 9.30
CA ASP A 18 0.89 11.80 9.19
C ASP A 18 0.35 10.73 10.16
N PRO A 19 -0.36 11.12 11.25
CA PRO A 19 -0.82 10.17 12.26
C PRO A 19 -1.89 9.21 11.73
N THR A 20 -2.70 9.64 10.76
CA THR A 20 -3.81 8.85 10.23
C THR A 20 -3.29 7.76 9.30
N VAL A 21 -2.32 8.07 8.45
CA VAL A 21 -1.66 7.08 7.59
C VAL A 21 -0.93 6.04 8.43
N ASN A 22 -0.10 6.49 9.39
CA ASN A 22 0.64 5.61 10.30
C ASN A 22 -0.29 4.64 11.06
N ALA A 23 -1.42 5.13 11.56
CA ALA A 23 -2.39 4.29 12.27
C ALA A 23 -3.06 3.26 11.35
N LEU A 24 -3.36 3.63 10.09
CA LEU A 24 -3.92 2.71 9.11
C LEU A 24 -2.92 1.59 8.78
N GLU A 25 -1.68 1.94 8.49
CA GLU A 25 -0.62 0.97 8.16
C GLU A 25 -0.36 0.01 9.31
N ALA A 26 -0.20 0.52 10.54
CA ALA A 26 0.01 -0.32 11.73
C ALA A 26 -1.15 -1.30 11.95
N LYS A 27 -2.39 -0.83 11.80
CA LYS A 27 -3.59 -1.68 11.93
C LYS A 27 -3.63 -2.77 10.86
N VAL A 28 -3.31 -2.44 9.60
CA VAL A 28 -3.31 -3.41 8.50
C VAL A 28 -2.18 -4.43 8.66
N ALA A 29 -0.98 -3.99 9.03
CA ALA A 29 0.15 -4.87 9.34
C ALA A 29 -0.23 -5.89 10.42
N GLN A 30 -0.84 -5.42 11.52
CA GLN A 30 -1.33 -6.29 12.60
C GLN A 30 -2.41 -7.27 12.11
N MET A 31 -3.38 -6.79 11.31
CA MET A 31 -4.49 -7.61 10.81
C MET A 31 -4.02 -8.81 9.99
N PHE A 32 -2.96 -8.64 9.19
CA PHE A 32 -2.42 -9.70 8.32
C PHE A 32 -1.18 -10.40 8.90
N GLY A 33 -0.78 -10.07 10.14
CA GLY A 33 0.41 -10.65 10.78
C GLY A 33 1.70 -10.36 10.00
N LYS A 34 1.86 -9.13 9.48
CA LYS A 34 3.03 -8.66 8.75
C LYS A 34 3.80 -7.63 9.59
N GLU A 35 5.09 -7.48 9.28
CA GLU A 35 5.96 -6.53 9.97
C GLU A 35 5.59 -5.07 9.67
N ALA A 36 5.10 -4.79 8.46
CA ALA A 36 4.73 -3.46 8.01
C ALA A 36 3.61 -3.51 6.95
N ALA A 37 3.00 -2.37 6.68
CA ALA A 37 2.09 -2.11 5.57
C ALA A 37 2.43 -0.74 4.96
N LEU A 38 1.93 -0.48 3.74
CA LEU A 38 2.13 0.78 3.04
C LEU A 38 0.80 1.24 2.41
N PHE A 39 0.38 2.47 2.70
CA PHE A 39 -0.73 3.12 2.03
C PHE A 39 -0.30 3.64 0.66
N ALA A 40 -1.13 3.42 -0.36
CA ALA A 40 -0.85 3.89 -1.71
C ALA A 40 -2.13 4.41 -2.36
N ALA A 41 -1.96 5.32 -3.34
CA ALA A 41 -3.07 6.01 -3.99
C ALA A 41 -4.06 5.08 -4.72
N SER A 42 -3.64 3.88 -5.13
CA SER A 42 -4.51 2.91 -5.82
C SER A 42 -3.98 1.49 -5.68
N GLY A 43 -4.88 0.51 -5.86
CA GLY A 43 -4.50 -0.90 -5.94
C GLY A 43 -3.54 -1.22 -7.10
N SER A 44 -3.66 -0.52 -8.23
CA SER A 44 -2.72 -0.64 -9.35
C SER A 44 -1.31 -0.24 -8.92
N LEU A 45 -1.16 0.89 -8.22
CA LEU A 45 0.14 1.33 -7.70
C LEU A 45 0.69 0.35 -6.66
N THR A 46 -0.14 -0.15 -5.73
CA THR A 46 0.27 -1.16 -4.75
C THR A 46 0.84 -2.41 -5.41
N ASN A 47 0.17 -2.93 -6.44
CA ASN A 47 0.66 -4.10 -7.18
C ASN A 47 1.98 -3.81 -7.91
N GLN A 48 2.10 -2.64 -8.54
CA GLN A 48 3.34 -2.26 -9.23
C GLN A 48 4.52 -2.13 -8.25
N LEU A 49 4.31 -1.55 -7.07
CA LEU A 49 5.33 -1.48 -6.02
C LEU A 49 5.73 -2.88 -5.53
N ALA A 50 4.75 -3.77 -5.32
CA ALA A 50 5.02 -5.14 -4.91
C ALA A 50 5.84 -5.91 -5.95
N ILE A 51 5.48 -5.81 -7.23
CA ILE A 51 6.22 -6.45 -8.33
C ILE A 51 7.64 -5.89 -8.40
N ARG A 52 7.82 -4.57 -8.36
CA ARG A 52 9.15 -3.94 -8.41
C ARG A 52 10.04 -4.26 -7.20
N SER A 53 9.43 -4.59 -6.06
CA SER A 53 10.15 -4.99 -4.85
C SER A 53 10.62 -6.45 -4.90
N LEU A 54 9.94 -7.29 -5.68
CA LEU A 54 10.19 -8.75 -5.74
C LEU A 54 10.90 -9.18 -7.03
N VAL A 55 10.70 -8.45 -8.13
CA VAL A 55 11.13 -8.84 -9.49
C VAL A 55 11.95 -7.71 -10.10
N LYS A 56 13.19 -8.00 -10.48
CA LYS A 56 14.12 -7.03 -11.05
C LYS A 56 13.91 -6.87 -12.57
N PRO A 57 14.38 -5.76 -13.16
CA PRO A 57 14.40 -5.63 -14.62
C PRO A 57 15.11 -6.82 -15.28
N GLY A 58 14.43 -7.50 -16.19
CA GLY A 58 14.93 -8.69 -16.89
C GLY A 58 14.60 -10.03 -16.22
N GLU A 59 13.96 -10.03 -15.04
CA GLU A 59 13.43 -11.23 -14.41
C GLU A 59 11.96 -11.49 -14.81
N GLU A 60 11.49 -12.70 -14.53
CA GLU A 60 10.16 -13.17 -14.94
C GLU A 60 9.20 -13.22 -13.74
N LEU A 61 7.92 -12.91 -14.00
CA LEU A 61 6.81 -13.07 -13.06
C LEU A 61 5.77 -14.00 -13.67
N LEU A 62 5.54 -15.14 -13.01
CA LEU A 62 4.44 -16.04 -13.38
C LEU A 62 3.12 -15.54 -12.78
N THR A 63 2.08 -15.54 -13.59
CA THR A 63 0.76 -15.02 -13.22
C THR A 63 -0.32 -15.72 -14.04
N GLU A 64 -1.55 -15.69 -13.54
CA GLU A 64 -2.71 -16.17 -14.27
C GLU A 64 -3.10 -15.18 -15.37
N LEU A 65 -3.69 -15.69 -16.47
CA LEU A 65 -3.97 -14.94 -17.69
C LEU A 65 -4.95 -13.78 -17.47
N THR A 66 -5.89 -13.93 -16.54
CA THR A 66 -6.92 -12.94 -16.21
C THR A 66 -6.55 -12.03 -15.03
N SER A 67 -5.34 -12.18 -14.49
CA SER A 67 -4.86 -11.36 -13.37
C SER A 67 -4.81 -9.89 -13.73
N HIS A 68 -5.28 -9.03 -12.81
CA HIS A 68 -5.35 -7.58 -13.02
C HIS A 68 -3.98 -6.95 -13.32
N ILE A 69 -2.88 -7.54 -12.86
CA ILE A 69 -1.53 -6.98 -13.06
C ILE A 69 -1.01 -7.10 -14.50
N VAL A 70 -1.65 -7.93 -15.33
CA VAL A 70 -1.27 -8.17 -16.74
C VAL A 70 -2.17 -7.41 -17.71
N ARG A 71 -3.31 -6.90 -17.22
CA ARG A 71 -4.37 -6.33 -18.05
C ARG A 71 -4.21 -4.83 -18.28
#